data_AF-A0A8X6GIG9-F1
#
_entry.id   AF-A0A8X6GIG9-F1
#
_cell.length_a   1.000
_cell.length_b   1.000
_cell.length_c   1.000
_cell.angle_alpha   90.00
_cell.angle_beta   90.00
_cell.angle_gamma   90.00
#
_symmetry.space_group_name_H-M   'P 1'
#
loop_
_entity.id
_entity.type
_entity.pdbx_description
1 polymer ?
#
loop_
_entity_poly.entity_id
_entity_poly.type
_entity_poly.pdbx_seq_one_letter_code
_entity_poly.pdbx_strand_id
1 'polypeptide(L)'
;FDVEECVPESQIKNYYSSHYKKIAEDLGFTVRYCQETQNVTTFPSDEEYINFYYSVCSLVPYIPASKVDEFKKDLLFYIIQENGRNSDGTPVDKTTTLELVLKK
;
A
#
# COMPACT_ATOMS: atom_id res chain seq x y z
N PHE A 1 -6.01 -5.39 -21.42
CA PHE A 1 -6.22 -4.54 -20.24
C PHE A 1 -4.85 -4.17 -19.75
N ASP A 2 -4.44 -2.94 -20.03
CA ASP A 2 -3.14 -2.44 -19.59
C ASP A 2 -3.31 -1.89 -18.18
N VAL A 3 -2.69 -2.54 -17.19
CA VAL A 3 -2.83 -2.17 -15.78
C VAL A 3 -2.22 -0.78 -15.54
N GLU A 4 -1.25 -0.37 -16.37
CA GLU A 4 -0.61 0.93 -16.31
C GLU A 4 -1.56 2.10 -16.67
N GLU A 5 -2.60 1.86 -17.48
CA GLU A 5 -3.60 2.91 -17.79
C GLU A 5 -4.60 3.14 -16.65
N CYS A 6 -4.70 2.21 -15.70
CA CYS A 6 -5.71 2.25 -14.62
C CYS A 6 -5.18 2.86 -13.32
N VAL A 7 -3.87 3.04 -13.18
CA VAL A 7 -3.24 3.62 -12.00
C VAL A 7 -2.75 5.02 -12.38
N PRO A 8 -3.38 6.09 -11.87
CA PRO A 8 -2.92 7.45 -12.15
C PRO A 8 -1.43 7.59 -11.79
N GLU A 9 -0.63 8.32 -12.60
CA GLU A 9 0.78 8.60 -12.27
C GLU A 9 0.96 9.22 -10.87
N SER A 10 -0.09 9.88 -10.35
CA SER A 10 -0.14 10.39 -8.98
C SER A 10 -0.15 9.30 -7.91
N GLN A 11 -0.33 8.02 -8.26
CA GLN A 11 -0.20 6.88 -7.36
C GLN A 11 1.13 6.12 -7.55
N ILE A 12 1.89 6.42 -8.61
CA ILE A 12 3.16 5.73 -8.95
C ILE A 12 4.37 6.38 -8.25
N LYS A 13 4.21 7.56 -7.66
CA LYS A 13 5.30 8.30 -7.03
C LYS A 13 5.38 8.01 -5.53
N ASN A 14 6.53 7.49 -5.11
CA ASN A 14 6.98 7.38 -3.73
C ASN A 14 7.12 8.77 -3.09
N TYR A 15 6.00 9.40 -2.76
CA TYR A 15 5.99 10.75 -2.19
C TYR A 15 6.41 10.70 -0.73
N TYR A 16 7.69 11.00 -0.51
CA TYR A 16 8.26 11.22 0.81
C TYR A 16 7.55 12.34 1.57
N SER A 17 7.69 12.33 2.89
CA SER A 17 7.25 13.36 3.84
C SER A 17 7.47 14.78 3.36
N SER A 18 8.63 15.04 2.75
CA SER A 18 8.99 16.35 2.22
C SER A 18 7.98 16.89 1.20
N HIS A 19 7.37 16.01 0.41
CA HIS A 19 6.36 16.38 -0.57
C HIS A 19 5.06 16.83 0.10
N TYR A 20 4.51 16.01 0.99
CA TYR A 20 3.25 16.32 1.69
C TYR A 20 3.41 17.48 2.66
N LYS A 21 4.58 17.61 3.30
CA LYS A 21 4.93 18.78 4.12
C LYS A 21 4.84 20.06 3.29
N LYS A 22 5.45 20.07 2.10
CA LYS A 22 5.43 21.21 1.20
C LYS A 22 4.01 21.58 0.76
N ILE A 23 3.19 20.58 0.38
CA ILE A 23 1.78 20.81 0.02
C ILE A 23 1.02 21.48 1.17
N ALA A 24 1.20 20.99 2.40
CA ALA A 24 0.52 21.56 3.56
C ALA A 24 0.94 23.02 3.82
N GLU A 25 2.24 23.31 3.72
CA GLU A 25 2.79 24.67 3.87
C GLU A 25 2.29 25.62 2.77
N ASP A 26 2.25 25.17 1.51
CA ASP A 26 1.73 25.93 0.37
C ASP A 26 0.22 26.25 0.51
N LEU A 27 -0.54 25.40 1.21
CA LEU A 27 -1.95 25.62 1.55
C LEU A 27 -2.15 26.50 2.79
N GLY A 28 -1.06 27.01 3.40
CA GLY A 28 -1.11 27.90 4.55
C GLY A 28 -1.15 27.21 5.92
N PHE A 29 -0.94 25.89 5.98
CA PHE A 29 -0.81 25.19 7.26
C PHE A 29 0.62 25.28 7.78
N THR A 30 0.75 25.44 9.10
CA THR A 30 2.03 25.21 9.78
C THR A 30 2.17 23.72 10.11
N VAL A 31 3.19 23.07 9.58
CA VAL A 31 3.51 21.67 9.91
C VAL A 31 4.24 21.64 11.26
N ARG A 32 3.59 21.07 12.28
CA ARG A 32 4.14 20.94 13.65
C ARG A 32 4.94 19.65 13.83
N TYR A 33 4.56 18.63 13.09
CA TYR A 33 5.19 17.31 13.13
C TYR A 33 5.12 16.67 11.75
N CYS A 34 6.18 15.96 11.38
CA CYS A 34 6.24 15.20 10.15
C CYS A 34 7.19 14.02 10.36
N GLN A 35 6.68 12.79 10.27
CA GLN A 35 7.47 11.58 10.47
C GLN A 35 7.14 10.53 9.42
N GLU A 36 8.17 9.92 8.84
CA GLU A 36 8.06 8.66 8.12
C GLU A 36 8.46 7.52 9.04
N THR A 37 7.63 6.47 9.08
CA THR A 37 7.91 5.26 9.84
C THR A 37 7.79 4.06 8.92
N GLN A 38 8.84 3.25 8.85
CA GLN A 38 8.78 1.95 8.21
C GLN A 38 8.20 0.95 9.20
N ASN A 39 7.05 0.38 8.86
CA ASN A 39 6.36 -0.65 9.61
C ASN A 39 6.58 -1.99 8.93
N VAL A 40 6.73 -3.03 9.76
CA VAL A 40 6.87 -4.41 9.31
C VAL A 40 5.83 -5.24 10.06
N THR A 41 4.89 -5.82 9.32
CA THR A 41 3.84 -6.67 9.89
C THR A 41 4.01 -8.09 9.36
N THR A 42 4.18 -9.06 10.27
CA THR A 42 4.19 -10.48 9.90
C THR A 42 2.77 -11.01 9.92
N PHE A 43 2.36 -11.68 8.85
CA PHE A 43 1.07 -12.34 8.77
C PHE A 43 1.20 -13.84 9.11
N PRO A 44 0.21 -14.45 9.79
CA PRO A 44 0.31 -15.85 10.20
C PRO A 44 0.29 -16.84 9.04
N SER A 45 -0.31 -16.48 7.90
CA SER A 45 -0.45 -17.34 6.73
C SER A 45 -0.64 -16.52 5.45
N ASP A 46 -0.40 -17.18 4.30
CA ASP A 46 -0.70 -16.61 2.98
C ASP A 46 -2.19 -16.29 2.81
N GLU A 47 -3.07 -17.07 3.44
CA GLU A 47 -4.52 -16.86 3.38
C GLU A 47 -4.94 -15.58 4.08
N GLU A 48 -4.45 -15.34 5.30
CA GLU A 48 -4.71 -14.09 6.02
C GLU A 48 -4.12 -12.89 5.28
N TYR A 49 -2.91 -13.06 4.73
CA TYR A 49 -2.22 -12.03 3.99
C TYR A 49 -2.99 -11.61 2.73
N ILE A 50 -3.40 -12.58 1.90
CA ILE A 50 -4.13 -12.28 0.67
C ILE A 50 -5.54 -11.75 0.96
N ASN A 51 -6.20 -12.22 2.02
CA ASN A 51 -7.52 -11.72 2.39
C ASN A 51 -7.46 -10.26 2.86
N PHE A 52 -6.41 -9.86 3.59
CA PHE A 52 -6.18 -8.45 3.93
C PHE A 52 -6.03 -7.59 2.67
N TYR A 53 -5.10 -7.95 1.78
CA TYR A 53 -4.86 -7.19 0.55
C TYR A 53 -6.05 -7.15 -0.40
N TYR A 54 -6.77 -8.25 -0.51
CA TYR A 54 -8.02 -8.30 -1.26
C TYR A 54 -9.07 -7.35 -0.63
N SER A 55 -9.18 -7.28 0.70
CA SER A 55 -10.18 -6.43 1.38
C SER A 55 -9.96 -4.93 1.16
N VAL A 56 -8.70 -4.49 0.97
CA VAL A 56 -8.34 -3.08 0.78
C VAL A 56 -8.17 -2.71 -0.69
N CYS A 57 -8.21 -3.68 -1.60
CA CYS A 57 -8.05 -3.44 -3.03
C CYS A 57 -9.31 -2.81 -3.63
N SER A 58 -9.19 -1.56 -4.09
CA SER A 58 -10.29 -0.80 -4.70
C SER A 58 -10.81 -1.41 -6.00
N LEU A 59 -10.04 -2.29 -6.64
CA LEU A 59 -10.41 -2.95 -7.89
C LEU A 59 -11.35 -4.15 -7.68
N VAL A 60 -11.45 -4.69 -6.46
CA VAL A 60 -12.23 -5.89 -6.15
C VAL A 60 -13.68 -5.86 -6.65
N PRO A 61 -14.45 -4.77 -6.50
CA PRO A 61 -15.82 -4.70 -7.00
C PRO A 61 -15.96 -4.89 -8.52
N TYR A 62 -14.88 -4.71 -9.28
CA TYR A 62 -14.87 -4.81 -10.74
C TYR A 62 -14.37 -6.18 -11.25
N ILE A 63 -14.00 -7.08 -10.34
CA ILE A 63 -13.48 -8.40 -10.70
C ILE A 63 -14.67 -9.34 -10.94
N PRO A 64 -14.78 -9.98 -12.13
CA PRO A 64 -15.78 -11.00 -12.36
C PRO A 64 -15.67 -12.12 -11.32
N ALA A 65 -16.81 -12.60 -10.79
CA ALA A 65 -16.82 -13.65 -9.77
C ALA A 65 -16.03 -14.91 -10.19
N SER A 66 -16.04 -15.24 -11.49
CA SER A 66 -15.28 -16.37 -12.06
C SER A 66 -13.76 -16.18 -12.07
N LYS A 67 -13.27 -14.97 -11.79
CA LYS A 67 -11.85 -14.58 -11.83
C LYS A 67 -11.28 -14.26 -10.46
N VAL A 68 -12.08 -14.31 -9.38
CA VAL A 68 -11.64 -13.95 -8.03
C VAL A 68 -10.47 -14.81 -7.55
N ASP A 69 -10.53 -16.13 -7.76
CA ASP A 69 -9.48 -17.04 -7.29
C ASP A 69 -8.17 -16.88 -8.08
N GLU A 70 -8.29 -16.62 -9.39
CA GLU A 70 -7.15 -16.30 -10.26
C GLU A 70 -6.50 -14.99 -9.83
N PHE A 71 -7.31 -13.95 -9.62
CA PHE A 71 -6.85 -12.66 -9.14
C PHE A 71 -6.16 -12.74 -7.78
N LYS A 72 -6.71 -13.48 -6.80
CA LYS A 72 -6.06 -13.65 -5.49
C LYS A 72 -4.69 -14.34 -5.61
N LYS A 73 -4.54 -15.31 -6.52
CA LYS A 73 -3.25 -15.98 -6.75
C LYS A 73 -2.24 -15.01 -7.36
N ASP A 74 -2.64 -14.26 -8.36
CA ASP A 74 -1.77 -13.28 -9.02
C ASP A 74 -1.38 -12.18 -8.03
N LEU A 75 -2.35 -11.63 -7.29
CA LEU A 75 -2.13 -10.62 -6.27
C LEU A 75 -1.15 -11.09 -5.19
N LEU A 76 -1.31 -12.32 -4.68
CA LEU A 76 -0.38 -12.91 -3.72
C LEU A 76 1.03 -13.05 -4.32
N PHE A 77 1.13 -13.53 -5.56
CA PHE A 77 2.41 -13.69 -6.25
C PHE A 77 3.17 -12.35 -6.33
N TYR A 78 2.51 -11.28 -6.77
CA TYR A 78 3.15 -9.97 -6.92
C TYR A 78 3.52 -9.34 -5.58
N ILE A 79 2.61 -9.33 -4.60
CA ILE A 79 2.86 -8.68 -3.31
C ILE A 79 4.03 -9.34 -2.57
N ILE A 80 4.18 -10.66 -2.66
CA ILE A 80 5.28 -11.36 -2.00
C ILE A 80 6.63 -11.02 -2.62
N GLN A 81 6.71 -10.75 -3.93
CA GLN A 81 7.97 -10.31 -4.55
C GLN A 81 8.44 -8.98 -3.98
N GLU A 82 7.51 -8.07 -3.68
CA GLU A 82 7.81 -6.75 -3.12
C GLU A 82 8.16 -6.80 -1.63
N ASN A 83 7.32 -7.47 -0.82
CA ASN A 83 7.48 -7.41 0.63
C ASN A 83 8.36 -8.55 1.19
N GLY A 84 8.34 -9.72 0.54
CA GLY A 84 9.11 -10.89 0.91
C GLY A 84 8.45 -11.77 1.99
N ARG A 85 9.27 -12.67 2.53
CA ARG A 85 8.91 -13.62 3.59
C ARG A 85 9.98 -13.64 4.67
N ASN A 86 9.59 -14.00 5.89
CA ASN A 86 10.53 -14.32 6.96
C ASN A 86 11.22 -15.67 6.71
N SER A 87 12.23 -15.97 7.53
CA SER A 87 12.98 -17.23 7.47
C SER A 87 12.13 -18.48 7.74
N ASP A 88 11.01 -18.34 8.45
CA ASP A 88 10.04 -19.41 8.71
C ASP A 88 9.00 -19.57 7.57
N GLY A 89 9.11 -18.76 6.51
CA GLY A 89 8.21 -18.76 5.37
C GLY A 89 6.96 -17.89 5.55
N THR A 90 6.75 -17.27 6.71
CA THR A 90 5.58 -16.39 6.93
C THR A 90 5.66 -15.12 6.05
N PRO A 91 4.55 -14.69 5.43
CA PRO A 91 4.53 -13.46 4.64
C PRO A 91 4.71 -12.23 5.51
N VAL A 92 5.42 -11.24 4.96
CA VAL A 92 5.71 -9.98 5.62
C VAL A 92 5.09 -8.86 4.80
N ASP A 93 4.54 -7.85 5.47
CA ASP A 93 4.14 -6.57 4.90
C ASP A 93 5.13 -5.49 5.30
N LYS A 94 5.65 -4.73 4.33
CA LYS A 94 6.53 -3.59 4.59
C LYS A 94 5.84 -2.33 4.11
N THR A 95 5.38 -1.53 5.05
CA THR A 95 4.65 -0.29 4.75
C THR A 95 5.41 0.91 5.27
N THR A 96 5.39 2.01 4.52
CA THR A 96 5.86 3.30 5.00
C THR A 96 4.65 4.14 5.38
N THR A 97 4.52 4.42 6.68
CA THR A 97 3.48 5.32 7.17
C THR A 97 4.05 6.72 7.29
N LEU A 98 3.33 7.69 6.73
CA LEU A 98 3.62 9.10 6.84
C LEU A 98 2.62 9.77 7.79
N GLU A 99 3.12 10.38 8.85
CA GLU A 99 2.31 11.14 9.80
C GLU A 99 2.65 12.63 9.73
N LEU A 100 1.63 13.48 9.57
CA LEU A 100 1.75 14.94 9.67
C LEU A 100 0.77 15.50 10.70
N VAL A 101 1.27 16.36 11.59
CA VAL A 101 0.43 17.16 12.48
C VAL A 101 0.43 18.60 12.00
N LEU A 102 -0.74 19.08 11.60
CA LEU A 102 -0.92 20.41 10.99
C LEU A 102 -1.59 21.37 11.98
N LYS A 103 -1.18 22.63 11.94
CA LYS A 103 -1.86 23.74 12.62
C LYS A 103 -2.30 24.75 11.55
N LYS A 104 -3.58 25.11 11.56
CA LYS A 104 -4.11 26.22 10.76
C LYS A 104 -3.75 27.57 11.36
#